data_AF-A0A399J7L3-F1
#
_entry.id   AF-A0A399J7L3-F1
#
_cell.length_a   1.000
_cell.length_b   1.000
_cell.length_c   1.000
_cell.angle_alpha   90.00
_cell.angle_beta   90.00
_cell.angle_gamma   90.00
#
_symmetry.space_group_name_H-M   'P 1'
#
loop_
_entity.id
_entity.type
_entity.pdbx_description
1 polymer ?
#
loop_
_entity_poly.entity_id
_entity_poly.type
_entity_poly.pdbx_seq_one_letter_code
_entity_poly.pdbx_strand_id
1 'polypeptide(L)'
;MSKPRKASAALAAREKARARAEEITRRNEELIELATGYFVAADRIEAIETELEEKIASLREQADRDSAAAREEAAGVVVAMLATGEAKRAVAERLGISTAEVTAAAKSAEPEQPATAEPDEGESDE
;
A
#
# COMPACT_ATOMS: atom_id res chain seq x y z
N MET A 1 -19.52 58.15 57.44
CA MET A 1 -18.39 57.35 56.91
C MET A 1 -18.93 56.05 56.31
N SER A 2 -18.96 55.90 54.98
CA SER A 2 -19.41 54.67 54.29
C SER A 2 -18.39 54.26 53.22
N LYS A 3 -17.28 53.66 53.66
CA LYS A 3 -16.21 53.09 52.83
C LYS A 3 -16.01 51.55 52.94
N PRO A 4 -16.54 50.78 53.93
CA PRO A 4 -16.20 49.35 54.04
C PRO A 4 -16.92 48.44 53.03
N ARG A 5 -18.17 48.72 52.63
CA ARG A 5 -18.96 47.84 51.73
C ARG A 5 -18.48 47.80 50.27
N LYS A 6 -17.84 48.88 49.80
CA LYS A 6 -17.29 48.95 48.43
C LYS A 6 -16.00 48.13 48.32
N ALA A 7 -15.16 48.14 49.35
CA ALA A 7 -13.94 47.33 49.42
C ALA A 7 -14.26 45.82 49.49
N SER A 8 -15.28 45.43 50.26
CA SER A 8 -15.72 44.02 50.31
C SER A 8 -16.31 43.54 48.99
N ALA A 9 -17.03 44.38 48.25
CA ALA A 9 -17.56 44.03 46.94
C ALA A 9 -16.46 43.87 45.88
N ALA A 10 -15.42 44.71 45.90
CA ALA A 10 -14.28 44.59 45.00
C ALA A 10 -13.45 43.32 45.27
N LEU A 11 -13.26 42.95 46.54
CA LEU A 11 -12.59 41.70 46.92
C LEU A 11 -13.39 40.47 46.43
N ALA A 12 -14.71 40.43 46.69
CA ALA A 12 -15.57 39.35 46.21
C ALA A 12 -15.58 39.22 44.68
N ALA A 13 -15.56 40.35 43.95
CA ALA A 13 -15.46 40.35 42.49
C ALA A 13 -14.12 39.77 42.01
N ARG A 14 -13.01 40.12 42.69
CA ARG A 14 -11.67 39.60 42.38
C ARG A 14 -11.55 38.10 42.66
N GLU A 15 -12.11 37.64 43.78
CA GLU A 15 -12.16 36.21 44.12
C GLU A 15 -12.98 35.42 43.09
N LYS A 16 -14.16 35.94 42.71
CA LYS A 16 -14.98 35.32 41.66
C LYS A 16 -14.25 35.27 40.31
N ALA A 17 -13.53 36.34 39.94
CA ALA A 17 -12.73 36.37 38.72
C ALA A 17 -11.59 35.33 38.75
N ARG A 18 -10.91 35.17 39.90
CA ARG A 18 -9.87 34.15 40.08
C ARG A 18 -10.42 32.74 39.98
N ALA A 19 -11.51 32.44 40.69
CA ALA A 19 -12.14 31.12 40.62
C ALA A 19 -12.57 30.75 39.19
N ARG A 20 -13.07 31.72 38.42
CA ARG A 20 -13.40 31.52 36.99
C ARG A 20 -12.15 31.30 36.13
N ALA A 21 -11.09 32.05 36.36
CA ALA A 21 -9.83 31.86 35.64
C ALA A 21 -9.20 30.50 35.93
N GLU A 22 -9.22 30.05 37.18
CA GLU A 22 -8.76 28.71 37.60
C GLU A 22 -9.61 27.61 36.95
N GLU A 23 -10.94 27.76 36.96
CA GLU A 23 -11.86 26.81 36.32
C GLU A 23 -11.61 26.70 34.81
N ILE A 24 -11.41 27.83 34.11
CA ILE A 24 -11.08 27.87 32.68
C ILE A 24 -9.72 27.22 32.41
N THR A 25 -8.72 27.54 33.24
CA THR A 25 -7.36 27.00 33.09
C THR A 25 -7.37 25.48 33.20
N ARG A 26 -7.99 24.94 34.27
CA ARG A 26 -8.13 23.48 34.45
C ARG A 26 -8.84 22.82 33.27
N ARG A 27 -9.96 23.39 32.80
CA ARG A 27 -10.66 22.85 31.62
C ARG A 27 -9.80 22.88 30.37
N ASN A 28 -9.02 23.93 30.16
CA ASN A 28 -8.12 24.01 29.01
C ASN A 28 -7.01 22.97 29.11
N GLU A 29 -6.45 22.73 30.29
CA GLU A 29 -5.47 21.65 30.52
C GLU A 29 -6.08 20.28 30.18
N GLU A 30 -7.29 19.98 30.67
CA GLU A 30 -8.02 18.75 30.33
C GLU A 30 -8.24 18.61 28.81
N LEU A 31 -8.61 19.70 28.13
CA LEU A 31 -8.79 19.70 26.67
C LEU A 31 -7.47 19.48 25.92
N ILE A 32 -6.36 20.03 26.41
CA ILE A 32 -5.03 19.82 25.83
C ILE A 32 -4.61 18.36 25.94
N GLU A 33 -4.85 17.72 27.08
CA GLU A 33 -4.56 16.29 27.26
C GLU A 33 -5.38 15.42 26.31
N LEU A 34 -6.69 15.70 26.19
CA LEU A 34 -7.56 15.00 25.24
C LEU A 34 -7.13 15.20 23.79
N ALA A 35 -6.78 16.44 23.41
CA ALA A 35 -6.29 16.75 22.07
C ALA A 35 -4.96 16.03 21.79
N THR A 36 -4.07 15.95 22.77
CA THR A 36 -2.82 15.17 22.66
C THR A 36 -3.13 13.70 22.38
N GLY A 37 -4.06 13.10 23.12
CA GLY A 37 -4.51 11.73 22.88
C GLY A 37 -5.10 11.52 21.48
N TYR A 38 -5.87 12.49 20.99
CA TYR A 38 -6.40 12.46 19.62
C TYR A 38 -5.29 12.48 18.57
N PHE A 39 -4.33 13.41 18.65
CA PHE A 39 -3.27 13.52 17.65
C PHE A 39 -2.37 12.27 17.65
N VAL A 40 -2.01 11.74 18.82
CA VAL A 40 -1.26 10.48 18.91
C VAL A 40 -2.03 9.32 18.27
N ALA A 41 -3.35 9.26 18.46
CA ALA A 41 -4.18 8.24 17.83
C ALA A 41 -4.28 8.43 16.31
N ALA A 42 -4.43 9.67 15.85
CA ALA A 42 -4.49 10.01 14.42
C ALA A 42 -3.19 9.65 13.70
N ASP A 43 -2.04 10.05 14.24
CA ASP A 43 -0.72 9.70 13.70
C ASP A 43 -0.52 8.19 13.64
N ARG A 44 -1.00 7.46 14.68
CA ARG A 44 -0.92 6.00 14.70
C ARG A 44 -1.80 5.36 13.61
N ILE A 45 -2.97 5.92 13.33
CA ILE A 45 -3.84 5.43 12.25
C ILE A 45 -3.13 5.60 10.91
N GLU A 46 -2.59 6.78 10.64
CA GLU A 46 -1.85 7.06 9.40
C GLU A 46 -0.64 6.13 9.22
N ALA A 47 0.10 5.87 10.31
CA ALA A 47 1.22 4.92 10.29
C ALA A 47 0.75 3.49 9.97
N ILE A 48 -0.37 3.04 10.55
CA ILE A 48 -0.95 1.71 10.27
C ILE A 48 -1.36 1.60 8.80
N GLU A 49 -2.02 2.63 8.26
CA GLU A 49 -2.47 2.65 6.87
C GLU A 49 -1.28 2.65 5.91
N THR A 50 -0.26 3.47 6.16
CA THR A 50 0.98 3.51 5.37
C THR A 50 1.67 2.14 5.37
N GLU A 51 1.88 1.54 6.55
CA GLU A 51 2.49 0.21 6.64
C GLU A 51 1.68 -0.87 5.94
N LEU A 52 0.34 -0.77 5.95
CA LEU A 52 -0.54 -1.71 5.26
C LEU A 52 -0.37 -1.59 3.75
N GLU A 53 -0.34 -0.38 3.21
CA GLU A 53 -0.14 -0.13 1.78
C GLU A 53 1.21 -0.67 1.30
N GLU A 54 2.29 -0.43 2.06
CA GLU A 54 3.62 -0.98 1.78
C GLU A 54 3.63 -2.51 1.75
N LYS A 55 2.98 -3.15 2.74
CA LYS A 55 2.87 -4.61 2.81
C LYS A 55 2.05 -5.17 1.64
N ILE A 56 0.95 -4.51 1.26
CA ILE A 56 0.15 -4.92 0.10
C ILE A 56 0.96 -4.83 -1.19
N ALA A 57 1.69 -3.72 -1.38
CA ALA A 57 2.54 -3.54 -2.56
C ALA A 57 3.60 -4.63 -2.66
N SER A 58 4.32 -4.89 -1.56
CA SER A 58 5.34 -5.94 -1.50
C SER A 58 4.76 -7.33 -1.75
N LEU A 59 3.60 -7.67 -1.16
CA LEU A 59 2.95 -8.95 -1.38
C LEU A 59 2.46 -9.12 -2.82
N ARG A 60 1.99 -8.06 -3.48
CA ARG A 60 1.61 -8.10 -4.89
C ARG A 60 2.82 -8.36 -5.78
N GLU A 61 3.91 -7.63 -5.58
CA GLU A 61 5.15 -7.83 -6.34
C GLU A 61 5.71 -9.25 -6.13
N GLN A 62 5.68 -9.75 -4.91
CA GLN A 62 6.07 -11.13 -4.62
C GLN A 62 5.15 -12.14 -5.32
N ALA A 63 3.83 -11.96 -5.20
CA ALA A 63 2.87 -12.84 -5.86
C ALA A 63 3.02 -12.85 -7.38
N ASP A 64 3.32 -11.71 -7.99
CA ASP A 64 3.54 -11.59 -9.43
C ASP A 64 4.81 -12.34 -9.86
N ARG A 65 5.91 -12.19 -9.12
CA ARG A 65 7.16 -12.93 -9.36
C ARG A 65 6.97 -14.43 -9.20
N ASP A 66 6.37 -14.86 -8.09
CA ASP A 66 6.16 -16.27 -7.79
C ASP A 66 5.21 -16.91 -8.81
N SER A 67 4.15 -16.19 -9.21
CA SER A 67 3.23 -16.66 -10.25
C SER A 67 3.90 -16.70 -11.62
N ALA A 68 4.78 -15.76 -11.96
CA ALA A 68 5.53 -15.78 -13.21
C ALA A 68 6.48 -16.98 -13.26
N ALA A 69 7.25 -17.22 -12.19
CA ALA A 69 8.13 -18.37 -12.07
C ALA A 69 7.37 -19.70 -12.18
N ALA A 70 6.23 -19.83 -11.50
CA ALA A 70 5.39 -21.03 -11.58
C ALA A 70 4.81 -21.24 -13.00
N ARG A 71 4.46 -20.16 -13.72
CA ARG A 71 4.01 -20.24 -15.12
C ARG A 71 5.15 -20.70 -16.04
N GLU A 72 6.36 -20.21 -15.84
CA GLU A 72 7.54 -20.64 -16.60
C GLU A 72 7.85 -22.11 -16.35
N GLU A 73 7.81 -22.56 -15.09
CA GLU A 73 7.98 -23.97 -14.73
C GLU A 73 6.92 -24.85 -15.41
N ALA A 74 5.64 -24.46 -15.32
CA ALA A 74 4.55 -25.18 -15.96
C ALA A 74 4.72 -25.26 -17.48
N ALA A 75 5.16 -24.17 -18.12
CA ALA A 75 5.45 -24.13 -19.54
C ALA A 75 6.61 -25.07 -19.91
N GLY A 76 7.67 -25.09 -19.10
CA GLY A 76 8.79 -26.02 -19.23
C GLY A 76 8.35 -27.49 -19.16
N VAL A 77 7.43 -27.83 -18.25
CA VAL A 77 6.85 -29.18 -18.17
C VAL A 77 6.08 -29.54 -19.44
N VAL A 78 5.26 -28.62 -19.97
CA VAL A 78 4.52 -28.85 -21.23
C VAL A 78 5.49 -29.10 -22.39
N VAL A 79 6.55 -28.31 -22.51
CA VAL A 79 7.58 -28.51 -23.54
C VAL A 79 8.28 -29.85 -23.38
N ALA A 80 8.65 -30.22 -22.16
CA ALA A 80 9.26 -31.52 -21.87
C ALA A 80 8.33 -32.69 -22.25
N MET A 81 7.03 -32.59 -21.98
CA MET A 81 6.04 -33.59 -22.38
C MET A 81 5.95 -33.71 -23.91
N LEU A 82 5.90 -32.59 -24.63
CA LEU A 82 5.87 -32.61 -26.09
C LEU A 82 7.16 -33.19 -26.69
N ALA A 83 8.31 -32.93 -26.07
CA ALA A 83 9.60 -33.47 -26.49
C ALA A 83 9.69 -35.00 -26.40
N THR A 84 8.81 -35.66 -25.65
CA THR A 84 8.70 -37.14 -25.64
C THR A 84 8.06 -37.71 -26.91
N GLY A 85 7.56 -36.85 -27.81
CA GLY A 85 6.86 -37.23 -29.04
C GLY A 85 5.34 -37.35 -28.89
N GLU A 86 4.79 -37.04 -27.72
CA GLU A 86 3.33 -37.02 -27.53
C GLU A 86 2.65 -35.90 -28.32
N ALA A 87 1.47 -36.21 -28.89
CA ALA A 87 0.66 -35.22 -29.57
C ALA A 87 0.07 -34.20 -28.59
N LYS A 88 -0.03 -32.93 -29.00
CA LYS A 88 -0.63 -31.84 -28.20
C LYS A 88 -1.98 -32.18 -27.58
N ARG A 89 -2.82 -32.93 -28.30
CA ARG A 89 -4.13 -33.37 -27.81
C ARG A 89 -4.01 -34.33 -26.62
N ALA A 90 -3.09 -35.28 -26.67
CA ALA A 90 -2.86 -36.23 -25.59
C ALA A 90 -2.27 -35.54 -24.34
N VAL A 91 -1.36 -34.58 -24.55
CA VAL A 91 -0.83 -33.74 -23.47
C VAL A 91 -1.93 -32.90 -22.82
N ALA A 92 -2.79 -32.26 -23.64
CA ALA A 92 -3.94 -31.49 -23.16
C ALA A 92 -4.90 -32.35 -22.32
N GLU A 93 -5.29 -33.51 -22.83
CA GLU A 93 -6.14 -34.47 -22.13
C GLU A 93 -5.49 -34.94 -20.80
N ARG A 94 -4.17 -35.15 -20.78
CA ARG A 94 -3.45 -35.57 -19.57
C ARG A 94 -3.38 -34.48 -18.50
N LEU A 95 -3.17 -33.23 -18.90
CA LEU A 95 -3.05 -32.10 -17.98
C LEU A 95 -4.41 -31.47 -17.62
N GLY A 96 -5.50 -31.90 -18.27
CA GLY A 96 -6.83 -31.36 -18.03
C GLY A 96 -7.01 -29.93 -18.53
N ILE A 97 -6.20 -29.50 -19.49
CA ILE A 97 -6.22 -28.16 -20.09
C ILE A 97 -6.62 -28.25 -21.58
N SER A 98 -6.91 -27.11 -22.19
CA SER A 98 -7.19 -27.05 -23.62
C SER A 98 -5.92 -27.20 -24.48
N THR A 99 -6.08 -27.64 -25.72
CA THR A 99 -4.98 -27.67 -26.70
C THR A 99 -4.45 -26.28 -27.04
N ALA A 100 -5.29 -25.24 -26.86
CA ALA A 100 -4.89 -23.85 -26.96
C ALA A 100 -3.92 -23.46 -25.83
N GLU A 101 -4.22 -23.86 -24.59
CA GLU A 101 -3.33 -23.64 -23.43
C GLU A 101 -2.01 -24.40 -23.57
N VAL A 102 -2.02 -25.64 -24.06
CA VAL A 102 -0.78 -26.38 -24.40
C VAL A 102 0.06 -25.61 -25.42
N THR A 103 -0.58 -25.03 -26.44
CA THR A 103 0.13 -24.27 -27.48
C THR A 103 0.65 -22.94 -26.94
N ALA A 104 -0.11 -22.26 -26.09
CA ALA A 104 0.31 -21.03 -25.43
C ALA A 104 1.50 -21.28 -24.51
N ALA A 105 1.45 -22.32 -23.68
CA ALA A 105 2.54 -22.71 -22.79
C ALA A 105 3.82 -23.04 -23.57
N ALA A 106 3.72 -23.82 -24.66
CA ALA A 106 4.87 -24.12 -25.51
C ALA A 106 5.48 -22.87 -26.17
N LYS A 107 4.65 -21.89 -26.56
CA LYS A 107 5.11 -20.62 -27.14
C LYS A 107 5.76 -19.71 -26.10
N SER A 108 5.23 -19.67 -24.89
CA SER A 108 5.79 -18.85 -23.80
C SER A 108 7.13 -19.38 -23.27
N ALA A 109 7.48 -20.63 -23.57
CA ALA A 109 8.77 -21.24 -23.23
C ALA A 109 9.82 -21.10 -24.36
N GLU A 110 9.45 -20.60 -25.54
CA GLU A 110 10.44 -20.21 -26.55
C GLU A 110 11.08 -18.88 -26.12
N PRO A 111 12.41 -18.81 -25.97
CA PRO A 111 13.07 -17.56 -25.61
C PRO A 111 12.82 -16.53 -26.71
N GLU A 112 12.54 -15.28 -26.31
CA GLU A 112 12.51 -14.13 -27.23
C GLU A 112 13.82 -14.13 -28.04
N GLN A 113 13.74 -14.49 -29.31
CA GLN A 113 14.82 -14.22 -30.25
C GLN A 113 15.01 -12.69 -30.28
N PRO A 114 16.25 -12.17 -30.14
CA PRO A 114 16.47 -10.75 -30.20
C PRO A 114 16.05 -10.26 -31.59
N ALA A 115 15.06 -9.37 -31.63
CA ALA A 115 14.75 -8.61 -32.82
C ALA A 115 16.02 -7.85 -33.22
N THR A 116 16.64 -8.27 -34.33
CA THR A 116 17.70 -7.54 -35.01
C THR A 116 17.19 -6.14 -35.31
N ALA A 117 17.64 -5.15 -34.53
CA ALA A 117 17.58 -3.76 -34.91
C ALA A 117 18.55 -3.57 -36.08
N GLU A 118 18.02 -3.47 -37.29
CA GLU A 118 18.76 -2.88 -38.42
C GLU A 118 19.08 -1.42 -38.05
N PRO A 119 20.33 -0.95 -38.25
CA PRO A 119 20.66 0.45 -38.07
C PRO A 119 20.04 1.25 -39.21
N ASP A 120 19.24 2.25 -38.85
CA ASP A 120 18.74 3.29 -39.75
C ASP A 120 19.93 4.18 -40.15
N GLU A 121 20.63 3.77 -41.22
CA GLU A 121 21.58 4.60 -41.95
C GLU A 121 20.82 5.41 -43.01
N GLY A 122 20.75 6.73 -42.82
CA GLY A 122 20.27 7.71 -43.79
C GLY A 122 19.43 8.78 -43.07
N GLU A 123 19.73 10.07 -43.07
CA GLU A 123 20.35 10.85 -44.12
C GLU A 123 20.82 12.15 -43.48
N SER A 124 22.14 12.33 -43.46
CA SER A 124 22.75 13.65 -43.37
C SER A 124 22.52 14.34 -44.71
N ASP A 125 21.79 15.45 -44.73
CA ASP A 125 21.91 16.43 -45.80
C ASP A 125 21.82 17.86 -45.26
N GLU A 126 22.51 18.71 -46.00
CA GLU A 126 23.17 20.00 -45.67
C GLU A 126 22.24 21.20 -45.41
#